data_AF-T0H356-F1
#
_entry.id   AF-T0H356-F1
#
_cell.length_a   1.000
_cell.length_b   1.000
_cell.length_c   1.000
_cell.angle_alpha   90.00
_cell.angle_beta   90.00
_cell.angle_gamma   90.00
#
_symmetry.space_group_name_H-M   'P 1'
#
loop_
_entity.id
_entity.type
_entity.pdbx_description
1 polymer ?
#
loop_
_entity_poly.entity_id
_entity_poly.type
_entity_poly.pdbx_seq_one_letter_code
_entity_poly.pdbx_strand_id
1 'polypeptide(L)'
;MRIFTIGYEGATQAELIAALQEAGVKLLADIRAVPLSRRPGFSKNILAAGLREAGIEYVGLKALGTPPAGREAARKGDHAKLRDIYAGQLDLPEAVVQAEQLREMAAERPTALLCFERDASACHRSVLLEMLFAEDERVDLTP
;
A
#
# COMPACT_ATOMS: atom_id res chain seq x y z
N MET A 1 -10.12 14.26 0.11
CA MET A 1 -9.74 13.67 1.43
C MET A 1 -8.21 13.57 1.50
N ARG A 2 -7.64 13.03 2.58
CA ARG A 2 -6.20 12.73 2.66
C ARG A 2 -5.98 11.23 2.51
N ILE A 3 -5.06 10.85 1.64
CA ILE A 3 -4.61 9.46 1.50
C ILE A 3 -3.14 9.38 1.88
N PHE A 4 -2.83 8.47 2.79
CA PHE A 4 -1.46 8.28 3.26
C PHE A 4 -0.78 7.17 2.46
N THR A 5 0.53 7.25 2.31
CA THR A 5 1.32 6.13 1.82
C THR A 5 2.40 5.80 2.82
N ILE A 6 2.74 4.51 2.94
CA ILE A 6 3.89 4.09 3.75
C ILE A 6 4.59 2.89 3.11
N GLY A 7 5.91 2.93 3.10
CA GLY A 7 6.77 1.88 2.59
C GLY A 7 7.66 1.37 3.70
N TYR A 8 7.78 0.05 3.87
CA TYR A 8 8.53 -0.46 5.01
C TYR A 8 10.02 -0.65 4.75
N GLU A 9 10.53 -0.62 3.52
CA GLU A 9 11.95 -0.82 3.18
C GLU A 9 12.91 -0.04 4.11
N GLY A 10 13.89 -0.72 4.70
CA GLY A 10 14.79 -0.15 5.70
C GLY A 10 14.22 -0.01 7.12
N ALA A 11 12.89 -0.02 7.33
CA ALA A 11 12.25 0.14 8.64
C ALA A 11 11.87 -1.18 9.35
N THR A 12 11.74 -1.11 10.67
CA THR A 12 11.19 -2.14 11.56
C THR A 12 9.66 -2.02 11.65
N GLN A 13 8.99 -3.07 12.15
CA GLN A 13 7.55 -3.02 12.37
C GLN A 13 7.16 -1.94 13.39
N ALA A 14 7.97 -1.73 14.43
CA ALA A 14 7.71 -0.74 15.46
C ALA A 14 7.76 0.68 14.90
N GLU A 15 8.79 1.00 14.09
CA GLU A 15 8.92 2.27 13.38
C GLU A 15 7.71 2.54 12.46
N LEU A 16 7.29 1.52 11.70
CA LEU A 16 6.10 1.63 10.85
C LEU A 16 4.84 1.92 11.66
N ILE A 17 4.61 1.21 12.76
CA ILE A 17 3.44 1.43 13.61
C ILE A 17 3.47 2.83 14.24
N ALA A 18 4.63 3.28 14.72
CA ALA A 18 4.79 4.60 15.32
C ALA A 18 4.45 5.72 14.31
N ALA A 19 4.99 5.64 13.09
CA ALA A 19 4.70 6.61 12.03
C ALA A 19 3.19 6.66 11.67
N LEU A 20 2.52 5.50 11.65
CA LEU A 20 1.08 5.44 11.41
C LEU A 20 0.27 6.08 12.56
N GLN A 21 0.66 5.85 13.80
CA GLN A 21 0.00 6.43 14.97
C GLN A 21 0.19 7.95 15.02
N GLU A 22 1.40 8.45 14.77
CA GLU A 22 1.70 9.88 14.72
C GLU A 22 0.89 10.60 13.64
N ALA A 23 0.74 9.98 12.47
CA ALA A 23 -0.10 10.49 11.38
C ALA A 23 -1.62 10.35 11.64
N GLY A 24 -2.03 9.65 12.70
CA GLY A 24 -3.43 9.41 13.03
C GLY A 24 -4.13 8.40 12.11
N VAL A 25 -3.37 7.56 11.41
CA VAL A 25 -3.93 6.51 10.53
C VAL A 25 -4.74 5.51 11.35
N LYS A 26 -5.91 5.12 10.82
CA LYS A 26 -6.82 4.15 11.44
C LYS A 26 -6.92 2.84 10.67
N LEU A 27 -6.60 2.85 9.38
CA LEU A 27 -6.61 1.67 8.52
C LEU A 27 -5.33 1.59 7.69
N LEU A 28 -4.63 0.45 7.74
CA LEU A 28 -3.56 0.12 6.81
C LEU A 28 -4.09 -0.81 5.72
N ALA A 29 -4.12 -0.31 4.49
CA ALA A 29 -4.45 -1.07 3.29
C ALA A 29 -3.18 -1.69 2.69
N ASP A 30 -3.03 -3.00 2.88
CA ASP A 30 -1.94 -3.78 2.32
C ASP A 30 -2.26 -4.17 0.88
N ILE A 31 -1.72 -3.40 -0.05
CA ILE A 31 -1.89 -3.58 -1.50
C ILE A 31 -0.81 -4.51 -2.09
N ARG A 32 -0.10 -5.30 -1.28
CA ARG A 32 0.85 -6.28 -1.82
C ARG A 32 0.11 -7.48 -2.40
N ALA A 33 0.45 -7.84 -3.64
CA ALA A 33 -0.05 -9.08 -4.26
C ALA A 33 0.35 -10.32 -3.44
N VAL A 34 1.55 -10.28 -2.85
CA VAL A 34 2.09 -11.33 -1.98
C VAL A 34 2.49 -10.71 -0.64
N PRO A 35 1.63 -10.74 0.40
CA PRO A 35 1.91 -10.15 1.72
C PRO A 35 2.79 -11.06 2.59
N LEU A 36 3.85 -11.58 1.98
CA LEU A 36 4.92 -12.37 2.62
C LEU A 36 6.20 -11.55 2.58
N SER A 37 6.89 -11.44 3.71
CA SER A 37 8.14 -10.67 3.80
C SER A 37 9.17 -11.43 4.61
N ARG A 38 10.42 -11.40 4.15
CA ARG A 38 11.58 -11.86 4.93
C ARG A 38 11.97 -10.88 6.05
N ARG A 39 11.45 -9.65 6.00
CA ARG A 39 11.71 -8.65 7.03
C ARG A 39 10.85 -8.97 8.27
N PRO A 40 11.45 -9.08 9.46
CA PRO A 40 10.72 -9.40 10.69
C PRO A 40 9.51 -8.48 10.88
N GLY A 41 8.36 -9.06 11.26
CA GLY A 41 7.14 -8.30 11.52
C GLY A 41 6.24 -8.01 10.30
N PHE A 42 6.73 -8.15 9.07
CA PHE A 42 6.00 -7.70 7.87
C PHE A 42 5.25 -8.79 7.08
N SER A 43 5.23 -10.02 7.59
CA SER A 43 4.32 -11.06 7.05
C SER A 43 2.91 -10.85 7.58
N LYS A 44 1.89 -11.03 6.72
CA LYS A 44 0.48 -10.69 6.96
C LYS A 44 0.00 -10.82 8.42
N ASN A 45 0.09 -12.03 8.99
CA ASN A 45 -0.51 -12.30 10.30
C ASN A 45 0.21 -11.57 11.44
N ILE A 46 1.54 -11.46 11.35
CA ILE A 46 2.36 -10.75 12.36
C ILE A 46 2.12 -9.25 12.25
N LEU A 47 2.05 -8.72 11.03
CA LEU A 47 1.77 -7.32 10.77
C LEU A 47 0.39 -6.93 11.29
N ALA A 48 -0.64 -7.70 10.94
CA ALA A 48 -2.01 -7.47 11.37
C ALA A 48 -2.16 -7.55 12.91
N ALA A 49 -1.44 -8.47 13.57
CA ALA A 49 -1.45 -8.57 15.02
C ALA A 49 -0.87 -7.30 15.69
N GLY A 50 0.31 -6.85 15.25
CA GLY A 50 0.93 -5.64 15.79
C GLY A 50 0.12 -4.36 15.54
N LEU A 51 -0.49 -4.23 14.36
CA LEU A 51 -1.38 -3.11 14.05
C LEU A 51 -2.61 -3.11 14.96
N ARG A 52 -3.23 -4.28 15.18
CA ARG A 52 -4.39 -4.41 16.06
C ARG A 52 -4.07 -4.02 17.51
N GLU A 53 -2.90 -4.41 18.02
CA GLU A 53 -2.43 -3.99 19.35
C GLU A 53 -2.25 -2.47 19.44
N ALA A 54 -1.86 -1.84 18.34
CA ALA A 54 -1.75 -0.38 18.22
C ALA A 54 -3.08 0.35 17.91
N GLY A 55 -4.19 -0.38 17.81
CA GLY A 55 -5.51 0.18 17.48
C GLY A 55 -5.68 0.59 16.00
N ILE A 56 -4.89 0.00 15.10
CA ILE A 56 -4.94 0.23 13.66
C ILE A 56 -5.51 -1.02 12.98
N GLU A 57 -6.51 -0.82 12.13
CA GLU A 57 -7.10 -1.90 11.35
C GLU A 57 -6.21 -2.28 10.17
N TYR A 58 -6.30 -3.54 9.73
CA TYR A 58 -5.55 -4.07 8.60
C TYR A 58 -6.50 -4.70 7.59
N VAL A 59 -6.35 -4.32 6.32
CA VAL A 59 -7.06 -4.95 5.20
C VAL A 59 -6.06 -5.35 4.12
N GLY A 60 -6.20 -6.56 3.58
CA GLY A 60 -5.36 -7.05 2.49
C GLY A 60 -6.10 -6.97 1.15
N LEU A 61 -5.63 -6.10 0.26
CA LEU A 61 -6.21 -5.85 -1.06
C LEU A 61 -5.29 -6.39 -2.15
N LYS A 62 -5.14 -7.72 -2.19
CA LYS A 62 -4.18 -8.40 -3.07
C LYS A 62 -4.41 -8.15 -4.56
N ALA A 63 -5.67 -7.90 -4.98
CA ALA A 63 -5.99 -7.61 -6.37
C ALA A 63 -5.46 -6.24 -6.83
N LEU A 64 -5.22 -5.33 -5.88
CA LEU A 64 -4.51 -4.07 -6.11
C LEU A 64 -2.99 -4.24 -6.06
N GLY A 65 -2.47 -5.47 -6.03
CA GLY A 65 -1.04 -5.71 -5.97
C GLY A 65 -0.38 -5.86 -7.32
N THR A 66 0.91 -5.52 -7.38
CA THR A 66 1.68 -5.63 -8.61
C THR A 66 1.85 -7.10 -9.05
N PRO A 67 1.50 -7.46 -10.31
CA PRO A 67 1.73 -8.79 -10.88
C PRO A 67 3.22 -9.19 -10.89
N PRO A 68 3.56 -10.49 -11.04
CA PRO A 68 4.94 -10.94 -11.10
C PRO A 68 5.81 -10.15 -12.10
N ALA A 69 5.33 -9.96 -13.33
CA ALA A 69 6.06 -9.22 -14.36
C ALA A 69 6.30 -7.74 -13.99
N GLY A 70 5.33 -7.10 -13.33
CA GLY A 70 5.49 -5.72 -12.84
C GLY A 70 6.48 -5.64 -11.69
N ARG A 71 6.50 -6.63 -10.78
CA ARG A 71 7.52 -6.70 -9.71
C ARG A 71 8.93 -6.89 -10.29
N GLU A 72 9.08 -7.68 -11.34
CA GLU A 72 10.37 -7.79 -12.05
C GLU A 72 10.79 -6.47 -12.70
N ALA A 73 9.85 -5.72 -13.29
CA ALA A 73 10.13 -4.38 -13.84
C ALA A 73 10.58 -3.41 -12.75
N ALA A 74 9.86 -3.36 -11.61
CA ALA A 74 10.21 -2.54 -10.46
C ALA A 74 11.64 -2.83 -9.95
N ARG A 75 12.02 -4.11 -9.80
CA ARG A 75 13.37 -4.50 -9.36
C ARG A 75 14.48 -4.08 -10.33
N LYS A 76 14.15 -3.90 -11.61
CA LYS A 76 15.09 -3.44 -12.65
C LYS A 76 15.10 -1.91 -12.78
N GLY A 77 14.29 -1.18 -12.01
CA GLY A 77 14.10 0.27 -12.15
C GLY A 77 13.32 0.66 -13.42
N ASP A 78 12.64 -0.29 -14.05
CA ASP A 78 11.86 -0.04 -15.28
C ASP A 78 10.44 0.43 -14.90
N HIS A 79 10.35 1.69 -14.46
CA HIS A 79 9.11 2.29 -13.96
C HIS A 79 8.05 2.45 -15.05
N ALA A 80 8.45 2.70 -16.30
CA ALA A 80 7.52 2.77 -17.43
C ALA A 80 6.81 1.43 -17.64
N LYS A 81 7.58 0.34 -17.72
CA LYS A 81 7.01 -1.00 -17.85
C LYS A 81 6.20 -1.43 -16.64
N LEU A 82 6.61 -1.05 -15.43
CA LEU A 82 5.83 -1.27 -14.22
C LEU A 82 4.45 -0.60 -14.36
N ARG A 83 4.40 0.67 -14.79
CA ARG A 83 3.17 1.42 -14.97
C ARG A 83 2.23 0.72 -15.96
N ASP A 84 2.74 0.34 -17.13
CA ASP A 84 1.92 -0.31 -18.17
C ASP A 84 1.32 -1.63 -17.68
N ILE A 85 2.14 -2.48 -17.03
CA ILE A 85 1.67 -3.77 -16.49
C ILE A 85 0.65 -3.56 -15.38
N TYR A 86 0.90 -2.59 -14.50
CA TYR A 86 0.03 -2.36 -13.35
C TYR A 86 -1.28 -1.68 -13.75
N ALA A 87 -1.29 -0.81 -14.76
CA ALA A 87 -2.53 -0.29 -15.33
C ALA A 87 -3.44 -1.41 -15.81
N GLY A 88 -2.91 -2.37 -16.57
CA GLY A 88 -3.69 -3.55 -17.00
C GLY A 88 -4.12 -4.47 -15.85
N GLN A 89 -3.41 -4.49 -14.73
CA GLN A 89 -3.86 -5.19 -13.51
C GLN A 89 -5.08 -4.51 -12.89
N LEU A 90 -5.13 -3.17 -12.90
CA LEU A 90 -6.22 -2.41 -12.30
C LEU A 90 -7.52 -2.48 -13.13
N ASP A 91 -7.44 -2.88 -14.40
CA ASP A 91 -8.60 -3.15 -15.25
C ASP A 91 -9.26 -4.52 -14.97
N LEU A 92 -8.62 -5.40 -14.18
CA LEU A 92 -9.20 -6.70 -13.87
C LEU A 92 -10.44 -6.55 -12.96
N PRO A 93 -11.51 -7.35 -13.16
CA PRO A 93 -12.75 -7.23 -12.38
C PRO A 93 -12.53 -7.26 -10.86
N GLU A 94 -11.65 -8.13 -10.37
CA GLU A 94 -11.31 -8.22 -8.95
C GLU A 94 -10.57 -6.99 -8.42
N ALA A 95 -9.77 -6.32 -9.26
CA ALA A 95 -9.05 -5.13 -8.90
C ALA A 95 -10.00 -3.94 -8.82
N VAL A 96 -10.93 -3.82 -9.77
CA VAL A 96 -12.00 -2.81 -9.75
C VAL A 96 -12.83 -2.92 -8.47
N VAL A 97 -13.25 -4.12 -8.08
CA VAL A 97 -14.01 -4.33 -6.84
C VAL A 97 -13.21 -3.89 -5.61
N GLN A 98 -11.93 -4.27 -5.52
CA GLN A 98 -11.10 -3.87 -4.38
C GLN A 98 -10.73 -2.38 -4.38
N ALA A 99 -10.67 -1.75 -5.56
CA ALA A 99 -10.45 -0.32 -5.70
C ALA A 99 -11.65 0.47 -5.15
N GLU A 100 -12.87 0.06 -5.45
CA GLU A 100 -14.08 0.66 -4.87
C GLU A 100 -14.13 0.46 -3.35
N GLN A 101 -13.86 -0.75 -2.85
CA GLN A 101 -13.74 -1.00 -1.41
C GLN A 101 -12.71 -0.09 -0.74
N LEU A 102 -11.56 0.11 -1.39
CA LEU A 102 -10.52 1.01 -0.88
C LEU A 102 -11.00 2.45 -0.81
N ARG A 103 -11.69 2.94 -1.85
CA ARG A 103 -12.27 4.29 -1.88
C ARG A 103 -13.31 4.49 -0.77
N GLU A 104 -14.22 3.53 -0.60
CA GLU A 104 -15.23 3.56 0.47
C GLU A 104 -14.57 3.63 1.85
N MET A 105 -13.62 2.73 2.14
CA MET A 105 -12.92 2.72 3.43
C MET A 105 -12.11 4.00 3.67
N ALA A 106 -11.44 4.54 2.65
CA ALA A 106 -10.66 5.77 2.76
C ALA A 106 -11.54 7.01 2.99
N ALA A 107 -12.78 7.00 2.50
CA ALA A 107 -13.75 8.07 2.75
C ALA A 107 -14.25 8.08 4.21
N GLU A 108 -14.29 6.92 4.87
CA GLU A 108 -14.78 6.79 6.25
C GLU A 108 -13.72 7.14 7.31
N ARG A 109 -12.43 6.89 7.02
CA ARG A 109 -11.35 6.98 8.02
C ARG A 109 -9.97 7.20 7.40
N PRO A 110 -9.01 7.77 8.15
CA PRO A 110 -7.65 7.94 7.68
C PRO A 110 -7.00 6.61 7.29
N THR A 111 -6.67 6.45 6.01
CA THR A 111 -6.14 5.21 5.43
C THR A 111 -4.74 5.40 4.86
N ALA A 112 -3.85 4.44 5.12
CA ALA A 112 -2.52 4.38 4.52
C ALA A 112 -2.38 3.20 3.57
N LEU A 113 -1.81 3.44 2.39
CA LEU A 113 -1.45 2.42 1.39
C LEU A 113 -0.06 1.87 1.69
N LEU A 114 0.04 0.57 1.93
CA LEU A 114 1.29 -0.12 2.24
C LEU A 114 1.88 -0.84 1.03
N CYS A 115 3.15 -0.60 0.73
CA CYS A 115 3.97 -1.50 -0.08
C CYS A 115 5.36 -1.74 0.52
N PHE A 116 6.25 -2.41 -0.21
CA PHE A 116 7.62 -2.64 0.23
C PHE A 116 8.49 -1.39 0.14
N GLU A 117 8.58 -0.81 -1.05
CA GLU A 117 9.51 0.28 -1.41
C GLU A 117 9.29 1.49 -0.51
N ARG A 118 10.36 2.11 0.01
CA ARG A 118 10.22 3.29 0.88
C ARG A 118 9.56 4.44 0.12
N ASP A 119 10.11 4.76 -1.04
CA ASP A 119 9.63 5.85 -1.91
C ASP A 119 8.35 5.45 -2.66
N ALA A 120 7.27 6.20 -2.40
CA ALA A 120 5.98 6.00 -3.04
C ALA A 120 5.93 6.50 -4.48
N SER A 121 6.81 7.43 -4.88
CA SER A 121 6.91 7.97 -6.25
C SER A 121 7.47 6.95 -7.25
N ALA A 122 8.25 5.98 -6.77
CA ALA A 122 8.96 5.00 -7.59
C ALA A 122 8.34 3.60 -7.55
N CYS A 123 7.10 3.45 -7.08
CA CYS A 123 6.44 2.16 -6.95
C CYS A 123 4.97 2.19 -7.43
N HIS A 124 4.30 1.05 -7.39
CA HIS A 124 2.90 0.91 -7.83
C HIS A 124 1.90 1.77 -7.04
N ARG A 125 2.26 2.23 -5.83
CA ARG A 125 1.43 3.19 -5.07
C ARG A 125 1.19 4.47 -5.86
N SER A 126 2.20 4.99 -6.57
CA SER A 126 2.05 6.19 -7.42
C SER A 126 0.95 6.01 -8.47
N VAL A 127 0.98 4.89 -9.20
CA VAL A 127 0.01 4.58 -10.25
C VAL A 127 -1.39 4.38 -9.67
N LEU A 128 -1.51 3.68 -8.54
CA LEU A 128 -2.80 3.48 -7.87
C LEU A 128 -3.41 4.81 -7.38
N LEU A 129 -2.57 5.68 -6.82
CA LEU A 129 -2.97 7.01 -6.35
C LEU A 129 -3.42 7.90 -7.51
N GLU A 130 -2.70 7.91 -8.62
CA GLU A 130 -3.11 8.67 -9.81
C GLU A 130 -4.45 8.20 -10.38
N MET A 131 -4.77 6.90 -10.29
CA MET A 131 -6.03 6.37 -10.79
C MET A 131 -7.20 6.52 -9.81
N LEU A 132 -6.96 6.37 -8.50
CA LEU A 132 -8.02 6.32 -7.49
C LEU A 132 -8.18 7.60 -6.66
N PHE A 133 -7.13 8.40 -6.54
CA PHE A 133 -7.02 9.49 -5.57
C PHE A 133 -6.38 10.75 -6.18
N ALA A 134 -6.58 10.98 -7.49
CA ALA A 134 -5.94 12.07 -8.23
C ALA A 134 -6.25 13.48 -7.66
N GLU A 135 -7.45 13.65 -7.13
CA GLU A 135 -7.95 14.92 -6.58
C GLU A 135 -7.75 15.00 -5.06
N ASP A 136 -7.17 13.97 -4.45
CA ASP A 136 -6.99 13.87 -3.01
C ASP A 136 -5.59 14.30 -2.58
N GLU A 137 -5.48 14.82 -1.37
CA GLU A 137 -4.18 15.19 -0.80
C GLU A 137 -3.40 13.92 -0.44
N ARG A 138 -2.29 13.70 -1.16
CA ARG A 138 -1.35 12.61 -0.89
C ARG A 138 -0.36 13.01 0.20
N VAL A 139 -0.21 12.17 1.22
CA VAL A 139 0.79 12.33 2.28
C VAL A 139 1.69 11.10 2.35
N ASP A 140 2.97 11.26 2.02
CA ASP A 140 3.95 10.17 2.06
C ASP A 140 4.63 10.11 3.43
N LEU A 141 4.35 9.05 4.19
CA LEU A 141 4.92 8.81 5.51
C LEU A 141 6.29 8.13 5.39
N THR A 142 7.20 8.51 6.29
CA THR A 142 8.51 7.87 6.44
C THR A 142 8.57 7.21 7.82
N PRO A 143 8.62 5.87 7.88
CA PRO A 143 8.90 5.15 9.11
C PRO A 143 10.40 5.14 9.44
#